data_AF-A0A4Z0ZWR5-F1
#
_entry.id   AF-A0A4Z0ZWR5-F1
#
_cell.length_a   1.000
_cell.length_b   1.000
_cell.length_c   1.000
_cell.angle_alpha   90.00
_cell.angle_beta   90.00
_cell.angle_gamma   90.00
#
_symmetry.space_group_name_H-M   'P 1'
#
loop_
_entity.id
_entity.type
_entity.pdbx_description
1 polymer ?
#
loop_
_entity_poly.entity_id
_entity_poly.type
_entity_poly.pdbx_seq_one_letter_code
_entity_poly.pdbx_strand_id
1 'polypeptide(L)'
;MQVEFYTKWEKDSNLITTRLSGAITEADAIEWEKDLTQVLQALPEGTKFKIFVNFFELNPSSVSAHKAYRNVMPLLLSEYGWRIGYLDLFEEANGLKITSNKDIQCYAAVHCHHDSYKIQEYEKRFGKDNEHFYDDPIVSEEWIRNFQMLDPVR
;
A
#
# COMPACT_ATOMS: atom_id res chain seq x y z
N MET A 1 -21.04 -1.13 -10.21
CA MET A 1 -20.44 -1.39 -8.89
C MET A 1 -20.41 -0.08 -8.11
N GLN A 2 -20.68 -0.13 -6.81
CA GLN A 2 -20.57 1.04 -5.93
C GLN A 2 -19.09 1.29 -5.61
N VAL A 3 -18.71 2.56 -5.47
CA VAL A 3 -17.37 2.92 -4.99
C VAL A 3 -17.27 2.53 -3.51
N GLU A 4 -16.17 1.87 -3.14
CA GLU A 4 -15.85 1.53 -1.76
C GLU A 4 -14.40 1.92 -1.47
N PHE A 5 -14.21 2.69 -0.41
CA PHE A 5 -12.90 2.99 0.14
C PHE A 5 -12.92 3.02 1.66
N TYR A 6 -11.81 2.65 2.27
CA TYR A 6 -11.55 2.81 3.71
C TYR A 6 -10.07 2.57 4.01
N THR A 7 -9.63 3.04 5.16
CA THR A 7 -8.39 2.69 5.82
C THR A 7 -8.68 2.35 7.27
N LYS A 8 -8.18 1.20 7.73
CA LYS A 8 -8.37 0.71 9.09
C LYS A 8 -7.03 0.30 9.66
N TRP A 9 -6.81 0.61 10.93
CA TRP A 9 -5.68 0.10 11.70
C TRP A 9 -6.18 -0.89 12.76
N GLU A 10 -5.72 -2.12 12.65
CA GLU A 10 -5.91 -3.18 13.64
C GLU A 10 -4.75 -3.15 14.64
N LYS A 11 -5.01 -2.62 15.85
CA LYS A 11 -3.98 -2.39 16.87
C LYS A 11 -3.30 -3.68 17.32
N ASP A 12 -4.06 -4.76 17.47
CA ASP A 12 -3.54 -6.02 18.04
C ASP A 12 -2.53 -6.72 17.11
N SER A 13 -2.69 -6.53 15.81
CA SER A 13 -1.82 -7.13 14.77
C SER A 13 -0.87 -6.12 14.12
N ASN A 14 -0.96 -4.84 14.50
CA ASN A 14 -0.32 -3.70 13.84
C ASN A 14 -0.46 -3.73 12.31
N LEU A 15 -1.65 -4.13 11.84
CA LEU A 15 -1.98 -4.20 10.42
C LEU A 15 -2.82 -2.98 10.02
N ILE A 16 -2.37 -2.28 8.99
CA ILE A 16 -3.19 -1.29 8.30
C ILE A 16 -3.76 -1.94 7.05
N THR A 17 -5.06 -1.85 6.85
CA THR A 17 -5.70 -2.24 5.59
C THR A 17 -6.29 -1.00 4.95
N THR A 18 -5.88 -0.70 3.74
CA THR A 18 -6.47 0.37 2.92
C THR A 18 -7.07 -0.22 1.66
N ARG A 19 -8.27 0.24 1.29
CA ARG A 19 -9.03 -0.23 0.13
C ARG A 19 -9.51 0.93 -0.71
N LEU A 20 -9.45 0.77 -2.02
CA LEU A 20 -10.07 1.64 -3.01
C LEU A 20 -10.54 0.77 -4.20
N SER A 21 -11.85 0.74 -4.45
CA SER A 21 -12.44 -0.16 -5.44
C SER A 21 -13.67 0.45 -6.12
N GLY A 22 -14.05 -0.11 -7.27
CA GLY A 22 -15.17 0.35 -8.07
C GLY A 22 -14.80 1.44 -9.07
N ALA A 23 -15.82 2.06 -9.67
CA ALA A 23 -15.68 3.08 -10.70
C ALA A 23 -15.33 4.45 -10.07
N ILE A 24 -14.07 4.65 -9.68
CA ILE A 24 -13.67 5.82 -8.89
C ILE A 24 -13.54 7.09 -9.74
N THR A 25 -13.87 8.23 -9.15
CA THR A 25 -13.54 9.56 -9.64
C THR A 25 -12.26 10.08 -8.99
N GLU A 26 -11.79 11.25 -9.42
CA GLU A 26 -10.68 11.95 -8.78
C GLU A 26 -11.02 12.37 -7.34
N ALA A 27 -12.28 12.77 -7.08
CA ALA A 27 -12.72 13.12 -5.72
C ALA A 27 -12.68 11.91 -4.77
N ASP A 28 -13.04 10.72 -5.25
CA ASP A 28 -12.96 9.49 -4.46
C ASP A 28 -11.51 9.14 -4.10
N ALA A 29 -10.57 9.33 -5.03
CA ALA A 29 -9.14 9.14 -4.76
C ALA A 29 -8.62 10.12 -3.69
N ILE A 30 -9.06 11.38 -3.71
CA ILE A 30 -8.67 12.39 -2.72
C ILE A 30 -9.24 12.07 -1.33
N GLU A 31 -10.51 11.68 -1.23
CA GLU A 31 -11.10 11.30 0.07
C GLU A 31 -10.47 10.03 0.63
N TRP A 32 -10.14 9.06 -0.22
CA TRP A 32 -9.37 7.88 0.18
C TRP A 32 -7.96 8.24 0.69
N GLU A 33 -7.23 9.10 -0.03
CA GLU A 33 -5.90 9.58 0.40
C GLU A 33 -5.96 10.26 1.77
N LYS A 34 -6.99 11.08 1.99
CA LYS A 34 -7.22 11.77 3.26
C LYS A 34 -7.48 10.78 4.40
N ASP A 35 -8.32 9.77 4.17
CA ASP A 35 -8.60 8.72 5.15
C ASP A 35 -7.32 7.92 5.51
N LEU A 36 -6.55 7.51 4.50
CA LEU A 36 -5.25 6.85 4.68
C LEU A 36 -4.29 7.71 5.50
N THR A 37 -4.15 8.98 5.12
CA THR A 37 -3.27 9.93 5.79
C THR A 37 -3.68 10.14 7.25
N GLN A 38 -4.98 10.26 7.52
CA GLN A 38 -5.49 10.43 8.89
C GLN A 38 -5.15 9.23 9.78
N VAL A 39 -5.32 7.99 9.29
CA VAL A 39 -4.98 6.79 10.05
C VAL A 39 -3.49 6.74 10.38
N LEU A 40 -2.63 7.04 9.40
CA LEU A 40 -1.18 7.00 9.60
C LEU A 40 -0.67 8.11 10.54
N GLN A 41 -1.22 9.32 10.42
CA GLN A 41 -0.86 10.44 11.32
C GLN A 41 -1.32 10.21 12.77
N ALA A 42 -2.36 9.39 12.96
CA ALA A 42 -2.89 9.02 14.27
C ALA A 42 -2.14 7.86 14.93
N LEU A 43 -1.17 7.22 14.24
CA LEU A 43 -0.34 6.19 14.84
C LEU A 43 0.49 6.76 16.00
N PRO A 44 0.63 6.02 17.11
CA PRO A 44 1.60 6.37 18.16
C PRO A 44 3.02 6.46 17.61
N GLU A 45 3.84 7.33 18.21
CA GLU A 45 5.27 7.42 17.92
C GLU A 45 5.97 6.06 18.10
N GLY A 46 6.92 5.74 17.23
CA GLY A 46 7.63 4.47 17.23
C GLY A 46 6.82 3.25 16.75
N THR A 47 5.59 3.45 16.24
CA THR A 47 4.77 2.35 15.74
C THR A 47 5.43 1.65 14.56
N LYS A 48 5.55 0.32 14.64
CA LYS A 48 5.92 -0.52 13.50
C LYS A 48 4.68 -1.23 12.98
N PHE A 49 4.37 -1.07 11.69
CA PHE A 49 3.15 -1.62 11.09
C PHE A 49 3.40 -2.41 9.81
N LYS A 50 2.46 -3.30 9.49
CA LYS A 50 2.31 -3.96 8.18
C LYS A 50 1.17 -3.30 7.43
N ILE A 51 1.19 -3.32 6.10
CA ILE A 51 0.10 -2.76 5.30
C ILE A 51 -0.42 -3.71 4.24
N PHE A 52 -1.75 -3.76 4.12
CA PHE A 52 -2.47 -4.34 3.00
C PHE A 52 -3.08 -3.22 2.15
N VAL A 53 -2.58 -3.07 0.93
CA VAL A 53 -3.12 -2.17 -0.09
C VAL A 53 -4.02 -2.95 -1.03
N ASN A 54 -5.33 -2.78 -0.90
CA ASN A 54 -6.33 -3.52 -1.67
C ASN A 54 -6.96 -2.65 -2.77
N PHE A 55 -6.46 -2.80 -3.99
CA PHE A 55 -7.01 -2.21 -5.22
C PHE A 55 -7.71 -3.26 -6.11
N PHE A 56 -8.17 -4.37 -5.53
CA PHE A 56 -9.02 -5.31 -6.24
C PHE A 56 -10.31 -4.60 -6.69
N GLU A 57 -10.70 -4.78 -7.95
CA GLU A 57 -11.81 -4.09 -8.64
C GLU A 57 -11.67 -2.56 -8.81
N LEU A 58 -10.49 -1.98 -8.62
CA LEU A 58 -10.24 -0.57 -8.89
C LEU A 58 -10.43 -0.23 -10.39
N ASN A 59 -11.36 0.67 -10.72
CA ASN A 59 -11.62 1.06 -12.10
C ASN A 59 -11.71 2.58 -12.23
N PRO A 60 -10.58 3.30 -12.41
CA PRO A 60 -10.60 4.75 -12.52
C PRO A 60 -11.40 5.22 -13.73
N SER A 61 -12.37 6.11 -13.51
CA SER A 61 -13.27 6.64 -14.55
C SER A 61 -12.59 7.59 -15.55
N SER A 62 -11.38 8.05 -15.26
CA SER A 62 -10.62 8.97 -16.10
C SER A 62 -9.10 8.83 -15.90
N VAL A 63 -8.33 9.43 -16.82
CA VAL A 63 -6.87 9.56 -16.67
C VAL A 63 -6.51 10.39 -15.43
N SER A 64 -7.31 11.40 -15.07
CA SER A 64 -7.06 12.21 -13.86
C SER A 64 -7.28 11.38 -12.60
N ALA A 65 -8.37 10.61 -12.52
CA ALA A 65 -8.62 9.67 -11.42
C ALA A 65 -7.50 8.63 -11.31
N HIS A 66 -7.03 8.10 -12.44
CA HIS A 66 -5.90 7.17 -12.46
C HIS A 66 -4.59 7.81 -11.95
N LYS A 67 -4.33 9.06 -12.29
CA LYS A 67 -3.15 9.80 -11.81
C LYS A 67 -3.25 10.12 -10.31
N ALA A 68 -4.45 10.46 -9.83
CA ALA A 68 -4.68 10.87 -8.45
C ALA A 68 -4.30 9.78 -7.45
N TYR A 69 -4.77 8.54 -7.61
CA TYR A 69 -4.45 7.48 -6.64
C TYR A 69 -3.03 6.90 -6.80
N ARG A 70 -2.51 6.87 -8.04
CA ARG A 70 -1.30 6.10 -8.40
C ARG A 70 -0.07 6.51 -7.60
N ASN A 71 0.07 7.79 -7.28
CA ASN A 71 1.25 8.32 -6.61
C ASN A 71 1.14 8.30 -5.08
N VAL A 72 -0.06 8.11 -4.54
CA VAL A 72 -0.30 8.20 -3.09
C VAL A 72 0.51 7.15 -2.34
N MET A 73 0.32 5.87 -2.65
CA MET A 73 0.99 4.79 -1.90
C MET A 73 2.52 4.90 -1.94
N PRO A 74 3.18 5.08 -3.11
CA PRO A 74 4.63 5.21 -3.14
C PRO A 74 5.18 6.40 -2.35
N LEU A 75 4.55 7.56 -2.46
CA LEU A 75 5.01 8.76 -1.77
C LEU A 75 4.77 8.65 -0.27
N LEU A 76 3.55 8.26 0.11
CA LEU A 76 3.18 8.18 1.51
C LEU A 76 3.99 7.11 2.25
N LEU A 77 4.18 5.92 1.69
CA LEU A 77 4.99 4.88 2.36
C LEU A 77 6.47 5.26 2.45
N SER A 78 6.98 6.10 1.55
CA SER A 78 8.35 6.60 1.64
C SER A 78 8.59 7.46 2.89
N GLU A 79 7.55 8.09 3.43
CA GLU A 79 7.62 8.85 4.69
C GLU A 79 7.61 7.96 5.95
N TYR A 80 7.30 6.67 5.78
CA TYR A 80 7.22 5.65 6.82
C TYR A 80 8.24 4.53 6.61
N GLY A 81 9.41 4.85 6.07
CA GLY A 81 10.53 3.94 5.98
C GLY A 81 10.45 2.92 4.83
N TRP A 82 9.44 3.01 3.95
CA TRP A 82 9.16 1.98 2.97
C TRP A 82 9.22 2.47 1.53
N ARG A 83 10.02 1.79 0.71
CA ARG A 83 10.07 2.04 -0.73
C ARG A 83 9.45 0.86 -1.47
N ILE A 84 8.30 1.10 -2.10
CA ILE A 84 7.60 0.08 -2.88
C ILE A 84 8.49 -0.40 -4.05
N GLY A 85 8.57 -1.71 -4.25
CA GLY A 85 9.46 -2.32 -5.24
C GLY A 85 9.18 -1.93 -6.70
N TYR A 86 7.93 -1.81 -7.12
CA TYR A 86 7.62 -1.43 -8.52
C TYR A 86 8.11 -0.04 -8.93
N LEU A 87 8.53 0.80 -7.97
CA LEU A 87 9.17 2.08 -8.29
C LEU A 87 10.47 1.92 -9.07
N ASP A 88 11.09 0.74 -9.05
CA ASP A 88 12.30 0.41 -9.84
C ASP A 88 12.04 0.42 -11.36
N LEU A 89 10.77 0.50 -11.79
CA LEU A 89 10.40 0.73 -13.20
C LEU A 89 10.57 2.18 -13.65
N PHE A 90 10.67 3.13 -12.71
CA PHE A 90 10.59 4.57 -12.97
C PHE A 90 11.91 5.23 -12.57
N GLU A 91 12.73 5.61 -13.54
CA GLU A 91 14.01 6.28 -13.25
C GLU A 91 13.82 7.57 -12.45
N GLU A 92 12.69 8.26 -12.64
CA GLU A 92 12.31 9.44 -11.88
C GLU A 92 12.14 9.17 -10.37
N ALA A 93 11.93 7.90 -9.97
CA ALA A 93 11.79 7.49 -8.58
C ALA A 93 13.14 7.21 -7.88
N ASN A 94 14.27 7.25 -8.59
CA ASN A 94 15.60 7.00 -8.03
C ASN A 94 16.02 8.02 -6.96
N GLY A 95 15.38 9.20 -6.94
CA GLY A 95 15.61 10.25 -5.94
C GLY A 95 14.61 10.26 -4.79
N LEU A 96 13.68 9.31 -4.71
CA LEU A 96 12.65 9.29 -3.67
C LEU A 96 13.30 9.11 -2.31
N LYS A 97 13.17 10.13 -1.44
CA LYS A 97 13.73 10.11 -0.10
C LYS A 97 12.89 9.21 0.79
N ILE A 98 13.55 8.28 1.46
CA ILE A 98 12.93 7.45 2.49
C ILE A 98 13.20 8.10 3.84
N THR A 99 12.14 8.40 4.58
CA THR A 99 12.21 9.01 5.92
C THR A 99 11.38 8.18 6.90
N SER A 100 11.51 8.46 8.20
CA SER A 100 10.72 7.81 9.26
C SER A 100 10.07 8.87 10.13
N ASN A 101 8.88 9.30 9.75
CA ASN A 101 8.12 10.30 10.50
C ASN A 101 7.81 9.77 11.92
N LYS A 102 8.25 10.46 12.97
CA LYS A 102 8.06 10.05 14.39
C LYS A 102 8.51 8.61 14.68
N ASP A 103 9.58 8.15 14.04
CA ASP A 103 10.07 6.77 14.14
C ASP A 103 9.01 5.69 13.79
N ILE A 104 7.93 6.07 13.09
CA ILE A 104 6.93 5.16 12.58
C ILE A 104 7.51 4.46 11.35
N GLN A 105 7.36 3.14 11.27
CA GLN A 105 7.95 2.32 10.21
C GLN A 105 6.97 1.27 9.69
N CYS A 106 6.75 1.29 8.38
CA CYS A 106 6.20 0.15 7.66
C CYS A 106 7.31 -0.90 7.50
N TYR A 107 7.03 -2.16 7.86
CA TYR A 107 8.02 -3.25 7.77
C TYR A 107 7.62 -4.41 6.86
N ALA A 108 6.37 -4.43 6.40
CA ALA A 108 5.90 -5.33 5.35
C ALA A 108 4.71 -4.73 4.61
N ALA A 109 4.62 -4.99 3.31
CA ALA A 109 3.53 -4.52 2.47
C ALA A 109 3.04 -5.63 1.54
N VAL A 110 1.72 -5.74 1.39
CA VAL A 110 1.12 -6.55 0.32
C VAL A 110 0.21 -5.68 -0.52
N HIS A 111 0.29 -5.83 -1.83
CA HIS A 111 -0.46 -5.04 -2.80
C HIS A 111 -1.36 -5.96 -3.63
N CYS A 112 -2.67 -5.76 -3.55
CA CYS A 112 -3.65 -6.51 -4.33
C CYS A 112 -4.20 -5.67 -5.48
N HIS A 113 -4.27 -6.23 -6.68
CA HIS A 113 -4.85 -5.57 -7.85
C HIS A 113 -5.46 -6.60 -8.81
N HIS A 114 -6.65 -6.32 -9.37
CA HIS A 114 -7.40 -7.27 -10.21
C HIS A 114 -6.76 -7.60 -11.58
N ASP A 115 -5.93 -6.70 -12.11
CA ASP A 115 -5.10 -6.95 -13.31
C ASP A 115 -3.99 -7.97 -13.02
N SER A 116 -4.34 -9.26 -13.18
CA SER A 116 -3.46 -10.41 -12.95
C SER A 116 -2.13 -10.32 -13.71
N TYR A 117 -2.17 -9.91 -14.98
CA TYR A 117 -0.95 -9.85 -15.79
C TYR A 117 0.03 -8.82 -15.22
N LYS A 118 -0.45 -7.61 -14.91
CA LYS A 118 0.37 -6.54 -14.34
C LYS A 118 0.93 -6.93 -12.97
N ILE A 119 0.08 -7.45 -12.08
CA ILE A 119 0.49 -7.68 -10.68
C ILE A 119 1.42 -8.89 -10.55
N GLN A 120 1.25 -9.92 -11.38
CA GLN A 120 2.19 -11.06 -11.44
C GLN A 120 3.56 -10.64 -12.00
N GLU A 121 3.61 -9.72 -12.97
CA GLU A 121 4.88 -9.14 -13.41
C GLU A 121 5.55 -8.31 -12.31
N TYR A 122 4.77 -7.62 -11.47
CA TYR A 122 5.33 -6.93 -10.30
C TYR A 122 5.88 -7.91 -9.26
N GLU A 123 5.14 -8.97 -8.94
CA GLU A 123 5.59 -10.04 -8.04
C GLU A 123 6.91 -10.65 -8.50
N LYS A 124 6.98 -11.05 -9.78
CA LYS A 124 8.17 -11.68 -10.34
C LYS A 124 9.41 -10.79 -10.31
N ARG A 125 9.24 -9.48 -10.48
CA ARG A 125 10.36 -8.53 -10.61
C ARG A 125 10.74 -7.88 -9.28
N PHE A 126 9.78 -7.69 -8.39
CA PHE A 126 9.91 -6.82 -7.22
C PHE A 126 9.47 -7.48 -5.92
N GLY A 127 8.87 -8.68 -5.97
CA GLY A 127 8.55 -9.47 -4.79
C GLY A 127 9.81 -9.73 -3.95
N LYS A 128 9.66 -9.58 -2.64
CA LYS A 128 10.70 -9.72 -1.62
C LYS A 128 10.10 -10.41 -0.40
N ASP A 129 10.95 -10.89 0.50
CA ASP A 129 10.50 -11.57 1.72
C ASP A 129 9.43 -10.79 2.51
N ASN A 130 9.47 -9.46 2.47
CA ASN A 130 8.54 -8.58 3.18
C ASN A 130 7.66 -7.72 2.24
N GLU A 131 7.69 -7.95 0.92
CA GLU A 131 6.82 -7.26 -0.04
C GLU A 131 6.29 -8.20 -1.11
N HIS A 132 4.97 -8.30 -1.24
CA HIS A 132 4.34 -9.14 -2.27
C HIS A 132 3.22 -8.44 -3.03
N PHE A 133 2.95 -8.96 -4.23
CA PHE A 133 1.98 -8.45 -5.19
C PHE A 133 1.07 -9.60 -5.65
N TYR A 134 -0.23 -9.52 -5.38
CA TYR A 134 -1.17 -10.59 -5.73
C TYR A 134 -2.43 -10.06 -6.43
N ASP A 135 -3.10 -10.94 -7.17
CA ASP A 135 -4.41 -10.67 -7.79
C ASP A 135 -5.59 -11.18 -6.96
N ASP A 136 -5.33 -11.87 -5.85
CA ASP A 136 -6.37 -12.37 -4.96
C ASP A 136 -6.32 -11.65 -3.59
N PRO A 137 -7.42 -10.99 -3.16
CA PRO A 137 -7.46 -10.32 -1.87
C PRO A 137 -7.38 -11.29 -0.69
N ILE A 138 -7.88 -12.52 -0.80
CA ILE A 138 -7.83 -13.55 0.25
C ILE A 138 -6.38 -13.98 0.46
N VAL A 139 -5.66 -14.28 -0.63
CA VAL A 139 -4.23 -14.66 -0.57
C VAL A 139 -3.39 -13.52 0.00
N SER A 140 -3.69 -12.28 -0.40
CA SER A 140 -3.01 -11.09 0.11
C SER A 140 -3.19 -10.92 1.62
N GLU A 141 -4.44 -11.01 2.07
CA GLU A 141 -4.79 -10.88 3.48
C GLU A 141 -4.18 -12.00 4.33
N GLU A 142 -4.26 -13.25 3.85
CA GLU A 142 -3.66 -14.38 4.53
C GLU A 142 -2.15 -14.21 4.69
N TRP A 143 -1.45 -13.80 3.63
CA TRP A 143 -0.01 -13.59 3.66
C TRP A 143 0.39 -12.51 4.67
N ILE A 144 -0.19 -11.30 4.57
CA ILE A 144 0.22 -10.18 5.41
C ILE A 144 -0.13 -10.39 6.88
N ARG A 145 -1.23 -11.10 7.18
CA ARG A 145 -1.60 -11.44 8.57
C ARG A 145 -0.60 -12.41 9.18
N ASN A 146 -0.16 -13.42 8.42
CA ASN A 146 0.80 -14.42 8.87
C ASN A 146 2.27 -13.94 8.79
N PHE A 147 2.56 -12.85 8.08
CA PHE A 147 3.91 -12.30 8.03
C PHE A 147 4.41 -11.91 9.43
N GLN A 148 5.52 -12.50 9.84
CA GLN A 148 6.23 -12.16 11.07
C GLN A 148 7.46 -11.34 10.71
N MET A 149 7.72 -10.27 11.46
CA MET A 149 8.95 -9.50 11.30
C MET A 149 10.13 -10.48 11.42
N LEU A 150 10.91 -10.58 10.35
CA LEU A 150 12.16 -11.34 10.38
C LEU A 150 13.06 -10.66 11.41
N ASP A 151 13.47 -11.41 12.43
CA ASP A 151 14.46 -10.92 13.40
C ASP A 151 15.69 -10.45 12.60
N PRO A 152 16.16 -9.20 12.78
CA PRO A 152 17.46 -8.83 12.26
C PRO A 152 18.44 -9.75 12.97
N VAL A 153 19.09 -10.62 12.19
CA VAL A 153 20.08 -11.59 12.65
C VAL A 153 20.95 -10.98 13.76
N ARG A 154 20.89 -11.59 14.94
CA ARG A 154 21.78 -11.29 16.09
C ARG A 154 23.25 -11.47 15.71
#